data_AF-A0A653IEL9-F1
#
_entry.id   AF-A0A653IEL9-F1
#
_cell.length_a   1.000
_cell.length_b   1.000
_cell.length_c   1.000
_cell.angle_alpha   90.00
_cell.angle_beta   90.00
_cell.angle_gamma   90.00
#
_symmetry.space_group_name_H-M   'P 1'
#
loop_
_entity.id
_entity.type
_entity.pdbx_description
1 polymer ?
#
loop_
_entity_poly.entity_id
_entity_poly.type
_entity_poly.pdbx_seq_one_letter_code
_entity_poly.pdbx_strand_id
1 'polypeptide(L)'
;MSGDGLLWSVLLPSLLVLNVSAILLYQKGKMPLWGSGLLIVILGPIIALITGSVFLKIDSTGGYGFGAAYAAAFIGFVIVGNGILYLIIGLVLGIKNFIKRRQINQSR
;
A
#
# COMPACT_ATOMS: atom_id res chain seq x y z
N MET A 1 -17.66 -2.83 19.45
CA MET A 1 -16.93 -3.56 18.39
C MET A 1 -15.65 -4.08 19.00
N SER A 2 -15.30 -5.35 18.78
CA SER A 2 -13.98 -5.87 19.19
C SER A 2 -12.87 -5.07 18.48
N GLY A 3 -11.68 -4.94 19.08
CA GLY A 3 -10.54 -4.23 18.49
C GLY A 3 -10.18 -4.71 17.08
N ASP A 4 -10.42 -5.98 16.81
CA ASP A 4 -10.25 -6.60 15.49
C ASP A 4 -11.16 -5.98 14.43
N GLY A 5 -12.42 -5.65 14.77
CA GLY A 5 -13.36 -5.05 13.84
C GLY A 5 -12.93 -3.66 13.37
N LEU A 6 -12.35 -2.86 14.27
CA LEU A 6 -11.80 -1.54 13.91
C LEU A 6 -10.61 -1.67 12.97
N LEU A 7 -9.68 -2.60 13.26
CA LEU A 7 -8.53 -2.87 12.40
C LEU A 7 -8.97 -3.21 10.96
N TRP A 8 -9.87 -4.18 10.80
CA TRP A 8 -10.33 -4.60 9.48
C TRP A 8 -11.12 -3.52 8.74
N SER A 9 -11.88 -2.70 9.48
CA SER A 9 -12.67 -1.59 8.92
C SER A 9 -11.82 -0.51 8.26
N VAL A 10 -10.54 -0.39 8.63
CA VAL A 10 -9.59 0.52 7.97
C VAL A 10 -8.78 -0.21 6.93
N LEU A 11 -8.23 -1.38 7.28
CA LEU A 11 -7.28 -2.09 6.43
C LEU A 11 -7.88 -2.49 5.07
N LEU A 12 -9.07 -3.10 5.08
CA LEU A 12 -9.71 -3.59 3.86
C LEU A 12 -10.03 -2.46 2.86
N PRO A 13 -10.72 -1.38 3.24
CA PRO A 13 -10.99 -0.29 2.30
C PRO A 13 -9.70 0.43 1.86
N SER A 14 -8.72 0.61 2.75
CA SER A 14 -7.42 1.19 2.35
C SER A 14 -6.75 0.35 1.26
N LEU A 15 -6.65 -0.97 1.44
CA LEU A 15 -6.06 -1.85 0.42
C LEU A 15 -6.85 -1.83 -0.88
N LEU A 16 -8.18 -1.88 -0.80
CA LEU A 16 -9.04 -1.83 -1.99
C LEU A 16 -8.83 -0.54 -2.78
N VAL A 17 -8.88 0.61 -2.11
CA VAL A 17 -8.69 1.93 -2.76
C VAL A 17 -7.30 2.05 -3.36
N LEU A 18 -6.25 1.66 -2.63
CA LEU A 18 -4.86 1.75 -3.10
C LEU A 18 -4.62 0.84 -4.31
N ASN A 19 -5.11 -0.41 -4.26
CA ASN A 19 -4.94 -1.37 -5.34
C ASN A 19 -5.72 -0.99 -6.60
N VAL A 20 -6.99 -0.61 -6.45
CA VAL A 20 -7.82 -0.15 -7.59
C VAL A 20 -7.20 1.09 -8.22
N SER A 21 -6.74 2.05 -7.42
CA SER A 21 -6.08 3.26 -7.92
C SER A 21 -4.80 2.95 -8.67
N ALA A 22 -3.93 2.09 -8.14
CA ALA A 22 -2.69 1.67 -8.79
C ALA A 22 -2.95 0.99 -10.14
N ILE A 23 -3.93 0.08 -10.19
CA ILE A 23 -4.31 -0.62 -11.41
C ILE A 23 -4.89 0.35 -12.44
N LEU A 24 -5.80 1.24 -12.04
CA LEU A 24 -6.40 2.22 -12.95
C LEU A 24 -5.36 3.20 -13.51
N LEU A 25 -4.42 3.67 -12.69
CA LEU A 25 -3.34 4.54 -13.14
C LEU A 25 -2.43 3.83 -14.15
N TYR A 26 -2.14 2.54 -13.91
CA TYR A 26 -1.36 1.73 -14.82
C TYR A 26 -2.08 1.46 -16.15
N GLN A 27 -3.35 1.07 -16.11
CA GLN A 27 -4.17 0.83 -17.30
C GLN A 27 -4.34 2.09 -18.15
N LYS A 28 -4.45 3.26 -17.52
CA LYS A 28 -4.51 4.55 -18.21
C LYS A 28 -3.14 5.04 -18.71
N GLY A 29 -2.07 4.28 -18.50
CA GLY A 29 -0.69 4.66 -18.86
C GLY A 29 -0.16 5.88 -18.11
N LYS A 30 -0.85 6.34 -17.05
CA LYS A 30 -0.48 7.54 -16.29
C LYS A 30 0.69 7.29 -15.34
N MET A 31 0.83 6.06 -14.85
CA MET A 31 1.88 5.71 -13.90
C MET A 31 2.28 4.24 -14.06
N PRO A 32 3.58 3.90 -14.08
CA PRO A 32 4.01 2.52 -14.02
C PRO A 32 3.74 1.92 -12.63
N LEU A 33 3.52 0.61 -12.55
CA LEU A 33 3.23 -0.08 -11.28
C LEU A 33 4.33 0.11 -10.23
N TRP A 34 5.60 0.22 -10.64
CA TRP A 34 6.69 0.47 -9.70
C TRP A 34 6.55 1.85 -9.04
N GLY A 35 6.13 2.86 -9.80
CA GLY A 35 5.87 4.18 -9.26
C GLY A 35 4.69 4.17 -8.30
N SER A 36 3.60 3.47 -8.65
CA SER A 36 2.45 3.33 -7.74
C SER A 36 2.83 2.59 -6.45
N GLY A 37 3.67 1.55 -6.54
CA GLY A 37 4.19 0.85 -5.38
C GLY A 37 4.99 1.75 -4.44
N LEU A 38 5.85 2.62 -4.97
CA LEU A 38 6.59 3.60 -4.16
C LEU A 38 5.64 4.55 -3.41
N LEU A 39 4.61 5.04 -4.09
CA LEU A 39 3.61 5.93 -3.51
C LEU A 39 2.85 5.21 -2.37
N ILE A 40 2.46 3.96 -2.58
CA ILE A 40 1.80 3.13 -1.56
C ILE A 40 2.71 2.90 -0.34
N VAL A 41 4.01 2.63 -0.54
CA VAL A 41 4.98 2.48 0.56
C VAL A 41 5.05 3.74 1.41
N ILE A 42 5.01 4.93 0.81
CA ILE A 42 5.01 6.20 1.54
C ILE A 42 3.67 6.45 2.25
N LEU A 43 2.56 6.08 1.61
CA LEU A 43 1.22 6.22 2.21
C LEU A 43 1.01 5.28 3.40
N GLY A 44 1.63 4.10 3.43
CA GLY A 44 1.48 3.13 4.51
C GLY A 44 1.74 3.72 5.91
N PRO A 45 2.92 4.30 6.19
CA PRO A 45 3.20 4.98 7.45
C PRO A 45 2.27 6.16 7.74
N ILE A 46 1.87 6.93 6.72
CA ILE A 46 0.96 8.07 6.90
C ILE A 46 -0.42 7.58 7.36
N ILE A 47 -0.97 6.57 6.69
CA ILE A 47 -2.25 5.96 7.07
C ILE A 47 -2.14 5.36 8.47
N ALA A 48 -1.06 4.64 8.78
CA ALA A 48 -0.83 4.07 10.11
C ALA A 48 -0.83 5.15 11.22
N LEU A 49 -0.12 6.26 11.03
CA LEU A 49 -0.08 7.34 12.01
C LEU A 49 -1.46 7.98 12.21
N ILE A 50 -2.19 8.25 11.12
CA ILE A 50 -3.55 8.79 11.19
C ILE A 50 -4.47 7.81 11.93
N THR A 51 -4.47 6.54 11.53
CA THR A 51 -5.30 5.51 12.16
C THR A 51 -4.96 5.30 13.62
N GLY A 52 -3.69 5.26 13.98
CA GLY A 52 -3.24 5.14 15.38
C GLY A 52 -3.72 6.31 16.23
N SER A 53 -3.66 7.53 15.72
CA SER A 53 -4.17 8.71 16.42
C SER A 53 -5.69 8.65 16.65
N VAL A 54 -6.44 8.12 15.67
CA VAL A 54 -7.89 7.94 15.78
C VAL A 54 -8.22 6.83 16.78
N PHE A 55 -7.54 5.69 16.69
CA PHE A 55 -7.76 4.55 17.59
C PHE A 55 -7.42 4.90 19.04
N LEU A 56 -6.34 5.66 19.27
CA LEU A 56 -5.97 6.12 20.61
C LEU A 56 -7.07 6.99 21.23
N LYS A 57 -7.72 7.86 20.43
CA LYS A 57 -8.86 8.67 20.90
C LYS A 57 -10.10 7.83 21.19
N ILE A 58 -10.32 6.74 20.47
CA ILE A 58 -11.45 5.83 20.70
C ILE A 58 -11.22 4.99 21.98
N ASP A 59 -9.96 4.62 22.25
CA ASP A 59 -9.54 3.81 23.42
C ASP A 59 -9.35 4.62 24.72
N SER A 60 -9.77 5.89 24.75
CA SER A 60 -9.60 6.83 25.88
C SER A 60 -10.26 6.39 27.20
N THR A 61 -10.93 5.24 27.24
CA THR A 61 -11.73 4.75 28.37
C THR A 61 -11.03 3.77 29.30
N GLY A 62 -9.70 3.56 29.19
CA GLY A 62 -8.93 2.90 30.26
C GLY A 62 -7.69 2.10 29.87
N GLY A 63 -7.32 2.01 28.59
CA GLY A 63 -6.14 1.30 28.11
C GLY A 63 -4.90 2.20 27.96
N TYR A 64 -3.70 1.65 28.16
CA TYR A 64 -2.41 2.34 27.92
C TYR A 64 -2.12 2.64 26.42
N GLY A 65 -3.12 2.57 25.53
CA GLY A 65 -2.99 2.85 24.10
C GLY A 65 -2.19 1.80 23.30
N PHE A 66 -1.70 0.74 23.93
CA PHE A 66 -0.91 -0.30 23.26
C PHE A 66 -1.69 -0.98 22.13
N GLY A 67 -2.97 -1.33 22.35
CA GLY A 67 -3.80 -1.96 21.32
C GLY A 67 -3.94 -1.09 20.06
N ALA A 68 -4.17 0.21 20.25
CA ALA A 68 -4.23 1.19 19.16
C ALA A 68 -2.88 1.29 18.41
N ALA A 69 -1.76 1.34 19.12
CA ALA A 69 -0.44 1.40 18.52
C ALA A 69 -0.10 0.13 17.72
N TYR A 70 -0.39 -1.05 18.25
CA TYR A 70 -0.19 -2.33 17.57
C TYR A 70 -1.06 -2.45 16.31
N ALA A 71 -2.34 -2.13 16.40
CA ALA A 71 -3.25 -2.17 15.25
C ALA A 71 -2.81 -1.20 14.15
N ALA A 72 -2.41 0.02 14.52
CA ALA A 72 -1.90 1.02 13.59
C ALA A 72 -0.61 0.56 12.88
N ALA A 73 0.36 0.03 13.65
CA ALA A 73 1.61 -0.50 13.09
C ALA A 73 1.32 -1.66 12.12
N PHE A 74 0.45 -2.59 12.50
CA PHE A 74 0.05 -3.71 11.65
C PHE A 74 -0.55 -3.23 10.33
N ILE A 75 -1.49 -2.29 10.36
CA ILE A 75 -2.08 -1.68 9.16
C ILE A 75 -0.99 -1.07 8.27
N GLY A 76 -0.08 -0.29 8.86
CA GLY A 76 1.04 0.31 8.15
C GLY A 76 1.92 -0.71 7.44
N PHE A 77 2.34 -1.76 8.15
CA PHE A 77 3.18 -2.82 7.59
C PHE A 77 2.49 -3.58 6.46
N VAL A 78 1.21 -3.91 6.60
CA VAL A 78 0.47 -4.60 5.53
C VAL A 78 0.38 -3.73 4.28
N ILE A 79 0.10 -2.43 4.43
CA ILE A 79 0.05 -1.49 3.30
C ILE A 79 1.45 -1.33 2.65
N VAL A 80 2.50 -1.19 3.46
CA VAL A 80 3.89 -1.12 2.95
C VAL A 80 4.26 -2.40 2.20
N GLY A 81 3.97 -3.57 2.77
CA GLY A 81 4.20 -4.86 2.12
C GLY A 81 3.49 -4.95 0.78
N ASN A 82 2.25 -4.48 0.70
CA ASN A 82 1.52 -4.38 -0.55
C ASN A 82 2.20 -3.44 -1.56
N GLY A 83 2.66 -2.26 -1.14
CA GLY A 83 3.43 -1.35 -1.99
C GLY A 83 4.73 -1.97 -2.52
N ILE A 84 5.44 -2.75 -1.71
CA ILE A 84 6.64 -3.50 -2.12
C ILE A 84 6.31 -4.53 -3.21
N LEU A 85 5.18 -5.24 -3.11
CA LEU A 85 4.75 -6.17 -4.16
C LEU A 85 4.55 -5.44 -5.50
N TYR A 86 3.88 -4.28 -5.49
CA TYR A 86 3.72 -3.46 -6.70
C TYR A 86 5.05 -2.95 -7.25
N LEU A 87 5.99 -2.58 -6.37
CA LEU A 87 7.36 -2.21 -6.76
C LEU A 87 8.05 -3.33 -7.52
N ILE A 88 8.07 -4.54 -6.95
CA ILE A 88 8.72 -5.71 -7.54
C ILE A 88 8.06 -6.06 -8.88
N ILE A 89 6.73 -6.17 -8.92
CA ILE A 89 5.99 -6.49 -10.16
C ILE A 89 6.27 -5.44 -11.24
N GLY A 90 6.24 -4.17 -10.88
CA GLY A 90 6.51 -3.08 -11.81
C GLY A 90 7.94 -3.08 -12.35
N LEU A 91 8.93 -3.38 -11.52
CA LEU A 91 10.32 -3.51 -11.94
C LEU A 91 10.51 -4.68 -12.91
N VAL A 92 9.96 -5.85 -12.60
CA VAL A 92 10.03 -7.04 -13.47
C VAL A 92 9.41 -6.76 -14.84
N LEU A 93 8.24 -6.13 -14.87
CA LEU A 93 7.59 -5.73 -16.13
C LEU A 93 8.40 -4.69 -16.90
N GLY A 94 9.00 -3.72 -16.20
CA GLY A 94 9.89 -2.73 -16.80
C GLY A 94 11.10 -3.36 -17.49
N ILE A 95 11.79 -4.26 -16.79
CA ILE A 95 12.96 -4.98 -17.32
C ILE A 95 12.57 -5.83 -18.53
N LYS A 96 11.48 -6.59 -18.45
CA LYS A 96 10.98 -7.42 -19.56
C LYS A 96 10.70 -6.59 -20.81
N ASN A 97 10.05 -5.44 -20.64
CA ASN A 97 9.74 -4.54 -21.75
C ASN A 97 11.00 -3.89 -22.34
N PHE A 98 12.00 -3.59 -21.51
CA PHE A 98 13.27 -3.03 -21.97
C PHE A 98 14.07 -4.03 -22.83
N ILE A 99 14.17 -5.28 -22.38
CA ILE A 99 14.85 -6.36 -23.12
C ILE A 99 14.16 -6.61 -24.46
N LYS A 100 12.82 -6.72 -24.47
CA LYS A 100 12.04 -6.92 -25.70
C LYS A 100 12.27 -5.80 -26.72
N ARG A 101 12.33 -4.54 -26.27
CA ARG A 101 12.61 -3.38 -27.15
C ARG A 101 14.02 -3.44 -27.75
N ARG A 102 15.02 -3.88 -26.99
CA ARG A 102 16.39 -4.02 -27.51
C ARG A 102 16.50 -5.12 -28.58
N GLN A 103 15.84 -6.26 -28.40
CA GLN A 103 15.87 -7.34 -29.40
C GLN A 103 15.26 -6.93 -30.74
N ILE A 104 14.13 -6.22 -30.73
CA ILE A 104 13.46 -5.73 -31.95
C ILE A 104 14.34 -4.72 -32.72
N ASN A 105 15.08 -3.88 -32.00
CA ASN A 105 15.96 -2.89 -32.64
C ASN A 105 17.25 -3.49 -33.22
N GLN A 106 17.64 -4.72 -32.83
CA GLN A 106 18.83 -5.40 -33.38
C GLN A 106 18.51 -6.36 -34.53
N SER A 107 17.23 -6.63 -34.81
CA SER A 107 16.78 -7.44 -35.94
C SER A 107 16.35 -6.62 -37.16
N ARG A 108 16.63 -5.31 -37.17
CA ARG A 108 16.43 -4.37 -38.27
C ARG A 108 17.78 -3.84 -38.71
#